data_AF-A0A484FS60-F1
#
_entry.id   AF-A0A484FS60-F1
#
_cell.length_a   1.000
_cell.length_b   1.000
_cell.length_c   1.000
_cell.angle_alpha   90.00
_cell.angle_beta   90.00
_cell.angle_gamma   90.00
#
_symmetry.space_group_name_H-M   'P 1'
#
loop_
_entity.id
_entity.type
_entity.pdbx_description
1 polymer ?
#
loop_
_entity_poly.entity_id
_entity_poly.type
_entity_poly.pdbx_seq_one_letter_code
_entity_poly.pdbx_strand_id
1 'polypeptide(L)'
;MEGQKSLAAFEMVLADTKHWLRKLDLDKLNYPTADPNWKHLAEAYRHACLLRVMRWPHTFSIPCHADEIKQSVSAIFDACALVPMDSSFYKRLLFPLFMAAADTSVGHQMHYADLCIERIKNSTGFRHAAMDTVLRNVREERISNTKGWQNVPWMEFTCSATLQRQHAYLFF
;
A
#
# COMPACT_ATOMS: atom_id res chain seq x y z
N MET A 1 -14.79 -3.89 25.89
CA MET A 1 -13.37 -3.62 26.25
C MET A 1 -12.54 -4.82 25.81
N GLU A 2 -11.99 -4.79 24.60
CA GLU A 2 -10.97 -5.75 24.14
C GLU A 2 -9.97 -4.99 23.27
N GLY A 3 -9.20 -4.09 23.89
CA GLY A 3 -8.26 -3.21 23.20
C GLY A 3 -6.79 -3.55 23.41
N GLN A 4 -6.48 -4.57 24.21
CA GLN A 4 -5.10 -4.92 24.56
C GLN A 4 -4.88 -6.42 24.35
N LYS A 5 -4.09 -6.75 23.32
CA LYS A 5 -3.50 -8.08 23.13
C LYS A 5 -2.03 -8.01 23.56
N SER A 6 -1.49 -9.10 24.08
CA SER A 6 -0.04 -9.22 24.26
C SER A 6 0.65 -9.16 22.88
N LEU A 7 1.92 -8.75 22.85
CA LEU A 7 2.70 -8.71 21.61
C LEU A 7 2.68 -10.06 20.89
N ALA A 8 2.91 -11.15 21.63
CA ALA A 8 2.88 -12.51 21.08
C ALA A 8 1.51 -12.87 20.47
N ALA A 9 0.41 -12.53 21.15
CA ALA A 9 -0.93 -12.79 20.62
C ALA A 9 -1.21 -11.94 19.36
N PHE A 10 -0.66 -10.73 19.28
CA PHE A 10 -0.78 -9.89 18.09
C PHE A 10 0.06 -10.41 16.92
N GLU A 11 1.28 -10.85 17.18
CA GLU A 11 2.14 -11.49 16.18
C GLU A 11 1.51 -12.76 15.60
N MET A 12 0.84 -13.57 16.42
CA MET A 12 0.06 -14.72 15.94
C MET A 12 -1.06 -14.29 14.98
N VAL A 13 -1.84 -13.26 15.33
CA VAL A 13 -2.89 -12.73 14.45
C VAL A 13 -2.32 -12.25 13.11
N LEU A 14 -1.16 -11.58 13.12
CA LEU A 14 -0.50 -11.12 11.90
C LEU A 14 0.00 -12.29 11.05
N ALA A 15 0.57 -13.31 11.68
CA ALA A 15 1.02 -14.52 10.98
C ALA A 15 -0.15 -15.26 10.32
N ASP A 16 -1.25 -15.45 11.05
CA ASP A 16 -2.47 -16.08 10.54
C ASP A 16 -3.09 -15.26 9.40
N THR A 17 -3.15 -13.93 9.55
CA THR A 17 -3.66 -13.02 8.53
C THR A 17 -2.80 -13.06 7.26
N LYS A 18 -1.47 -13.02 7.41
CA LYS A 18 -0.52 -13.15 6.29
C LYS A 18 -0.72 -14.49 5.57
N HIS A 19 -0.86 -15.57 6.33
CA HIS A 19 -1.09 -16.91 5.79
C HIS A 19 -2.40 -16.99 5.00
N TRP A 20 -3.48 -16.47 5.58
CA TRP A 20 -4.79 -16.42 4.95
C TRP A 20 -4.78 -15.60 3.66
N LEU A 21 -4.21 -14.38 3.69
CA LEU A 21 -4.09 -13.52 2.50
C LEU A 21 -3.27 -14.16 1.37
N ARG A 22 -2.24 -14.96 1.70
CA ARG A 22 -1.45 -15.69 0.69
C ARG A 22 -2.20 -16.86 0.07
N LYS A 23 -3.09 -17.51 0.84
CA LYS A 23 -3.88 -18.66 0.39
C LYS A 23 -5.25 -18.28 -0.18
N LEU A 24 -5.63 -17.00 -0.10
CA LEU A 24 -6.91 -16.52 -0.59
C LEU A 24 -7.04 -16.78 -2.10
N ASP A 25 -7.95 -17.68 -2.44
CA ASP A 25 -8.27 -18.02 -3.82
C ASP A 25 -9.29 -17.03 -4.38
N LEU A 26 -8.82 -16.10 -5.21
CA LEU A 26 -9.66 -15.05 -5.79
C LEU A 26 -10.68 -15.59 -6.79
N ASP A 27 -10.46 -16.76 -7.39
CA ASP A 27 -11.41 -17.39 -8.32
C ASP A 27 -12.66 -17.92 -7.62
N LYS A 28 -12.60 -18.08 -6.29
CA LYS A 28 -13.72 -18.56 -5.46
C LYS A 28 -14.50 -17.43 -4.79
N LEU A 29 -14.16 -16.16 -5.05
CA LEU A 29 -14.84 -15.03 -4.44
C LEU A 29 -16.12 -14.65 -5.20
N ASN A 30 -17.11 -14.19 -4.44
CA ASN A 30 -18.34 -13.63 -4.99
C ASN A 30 -18.14 -12.14 -5.26
N TYR A 31 -18.08 -11.76 -6.53
CA TYR A 31 -17.96 -10.37 -6.95
C TYR A 31 -19.33 -9.73 -7.24
N PRO A 32 -19.47 -8.40 -7.10
CA PRO A 32 -20.73 -7.72 -7.40
C PRO A 32 -21.24 -7.89 -8.83
N THR A 33 -20.34 -8.06 -9.79
CA THR A 33 -20.66 -8.30 -11.21
C THR A 33 -19.65 -9.27 -11.82
N ALA A 34 -19.93 -9.76 -13.03
CA ALA A 34 -19.02 -10.62 -13.81
C ALA A 34 -17.85 -9.86 -14.47
N ASP A 35 -17.66 -8.57 -14.16
CA ASP A 35 -16.55 -7.78 -14.71
C ASP A 35 -15.20 -8.31 -14.18
N PRO A 36 -14.27 -8.74 -15.06
CA PRO A 36 -12.99 -9.31 -14.64
C PRO A 36 -12.11 -8.33 -13.85
N ASN A 37 -12.34 -7.02 -13.96
CA ASN A 37 -11.61 -6.00 -13.21
C ASN A 37 -11.79 -6.13 -11.69
N TRP A 38 -12.87 -6.77 -11.23
CA TRP A 38 -13.02 -7.09 -9.82
C TRP A 38 -11.91 -7.99 -9.28
N LYS A 39 -11.47 -8.97 -10.05
CA LYS A 39 -10.38 -9.88 -9.66
C LYS A 39 -9.05 -9.13 -9.57
N HIS A 40 -8.75 -8.30 -10.56
CA HIS A 40 -7.53 -7.47 -10.55
C HIS A 40 -7.52 -6.48 -9.39
N LEU A 41 -8.66 -5.84 -9.10
CA LEU A 41 -8.81 -4.96 -7.95
C LEU A 41 -8.59 -5.73 -6.63
N ALA A 42 -9.21 -6.90 -6.49
CA ALA A 42 -9.05 -7.74 -5.30
C ALA A 42 -7.60 -8.19 -5.11
N GLU A 43 -6.88 -8.52 -6.19
CA GLU A 43 -5.47 -8.88 -6.15
C GLU A 43 -4.58 -7.73 -5.66
N ALA A 44 -4.79 -6.53 -6.19
CA ALA A 44 -4.08 -5.33 -5.75
C ALA A 44 -4.32 -5.04 -4.26
N TYR A 45 -5.57 -5.15 -3.79
CA TYR A 45 -5.89 -4.98 -2.37
C TYR A 45 -5.36 -6.09 -1.47
N ARG A 46 -5.38 -7.35 -1.92
CA ARG A 46 -4.78 -8.48 -1.20
C ARG A 46 -3.32 -8.22 -0.90
N HIS A 47 -2.57 -7.74 -1.90
CA HIS A 47 -1.16 -7.40 -1.72
C HIS A 47 -0.93 -6.10 -0.93
N ALA A 48 -1.79 -5.09 -1.07
CA ALA A 48 -1.73 -3.90 -0.21
C ALA A 48 -1.93 -4.26 1.28
N CYS A 49 -2.86 -5.17 1.57
CA CYS A 49 -3.07 -5.72 2.91
C CYS A 49 -1.86 -6.54 3.39
N LEU A 50 -1.26 -7.38 2.52
CA LEU A 50 -0.03 -8.11 2.85
C LEU A 50 1.11 -7.16 3.23
N LEU A 51 1.33 -6.09 2.44
CA LEU A 51 2.29 -5.05 2.78
C LEU A 51 1.99 -4.45 4.15
N ARG A 52 0.73 -4.08 4.41
CA ARG A 52 0.33 -3.52 5.71
C ARG A 52 0.61 -4.47 6.87
N VAL A 53 0.29 -5.76 6.73
CA VAL A 53 0.53 -6.80 7.76
C VAL A 53 2.02 -6.98 8.02
N MET A 54 2.86 -7.01 6.97
CA MET A 54 4.31 -7.14 7.12
C MET A 54 4.98 -5.92 7.76
N ARG A 55 4.29 -4.78 7.82
CA ARG A 55 4.77 -3.57 8.53
C ARG A 55 4.45 -3.59 10.01
N TRP A 56 3.79 -4.62 10.55
CA TRP A 56 3.56 -4.75 12.00
C TRP A 56 4.18 -6.04 12.55
N PRO A 57 4.43 -6.10 13.88
CA PRO A 57 4.50 -4.95 14.79
C PRO A 57 5.82 -4.17 14.64
N HIS A 58 6.79 -4.75 13.92
CA HIS A 58 8.16 -4.26 13.80
C HIS A 58 8.33 -3.35 12.59
N THR A 59 7.65 -2.20 12.60
CA THR A 59 7.49 -1.24 11.49
C THR A 59 8.77 -0.88 10.73
N PHE A 60 9.90 -0.78 11.43
CA PHE A 60 11.17 -0.33 10.88
C PHE A 60 12.09 -1.47 10.41
N SER A 61 11.72 -2.74 10.64
CA SER A 61 12.67 -3.85 10.57
C SER A 61 12.76 -4.54 9.21
N ILE A 62 11.69 -4.55 8.41
CA ILE A 62 11.68 -5.24 7.11
C ILE A 62 11.96 -4.24 5.99
N PRO A 63 13.14 -4.24 5.36
CA PRO A 63 13.47 -3.27 4.33
C PRO A 63 12.64 -3.46 3.06
N CYS A 64 12.51 -2.40 2.26
CA CYS A 64 11.80 -2.42 0.99
C CYS A 64 12.39 -3.40 -0.06
N HIS A 65 13.66 -3.77 0.06
CA HIS A 65 14.32 -4.71 -0.84
C HIS A 65 14.14 -6.18 -0.42
N ALA A 66 13.47 -6.48 0.70
CA ALA A 66 13.14 -7.84 1.09
C ALA A 66 12.24 -8.50 0.03
N ASP A 67 12.49 -9.77 -0.30
CA ASP A 67 11.82 -10.45 -1.41
C ASP A 67 10.30 -10.49 -1.26
N GLU A 68 9.78 -10.68 -0.04
CA GLU A 68 8.34 -10.70 0.21
C GLU A 68 7.67 -9.33 -0.03
N ILE A 69 8.40 -8.24 0.22
CA ILE A 69 7.96 -6.87 -0.08
C ILE A 69 7.97 -6.66 -1.59
N LYS A 70 9.10 -6.95 -2.26
CA LYS A 70 9.22 -6.83 -3.72
C LYS A 70 8.17 -7.65 -4.47
N GLN A 71 7.87 -8.86 -3.99
CA GLN A 71 6.83 -9.71 -4.55
C GLN A 71 5.46 -9.03 -4.46
N SER A 72 5.10 -8.47 -3.30
CA SER A 72 3.79 -7.82 -3.12
C SER A 72 3.69 -6.50 -3.88
N VAL A 73 4.77 -5.72 -3.90
CA VAL A 73 4.88 -4.49 -4.71
C VAL A 73 4.67 -4.80 -6.19
N SER A 74 5.37 -5.80 -6.72
CA SER A 74 5.28 -6.17 -8.14
C SER A 74 3.88 -6.68 -8.49
N ALA A 75 3.30 -7.54 -7.64
CA ALA A 75 1.95 -8.04 -7.84
C ALA A 75 0.88 -6.93 -7.85
N ILE A 76 1.05 -5.87 -7.05
CA ILE A 76 0.18 -4.69 -7.12
C ILE A 76 0.31 -4.01 -8.48
N PHE A 77 1.53 -3.74 -8.95
CA PHE A 77 1.73 -3.06 -10.23
C PHE A 77 1.25 -3.91 -11.41
N ASP A 78 1.49 -5.22 -11.40
CA ASP A 78 1.00 -6.16 -12.40
C ASP A 78 -0.53 -6.17 -12.43
N ALA A 79 -1.19 -6.27 -11.27
CA ALA A 79 -2.65 -6.20 -11.19
C ALA A 79 -3.21 -4.85 -11.68
N CYS A 80 -2.53 -3.75 -11.36
CA CYS A 80 -2.91 -2.42 -11.84
C CYS A 80 -2.78 -2.28 -13.35
N ALA A 81 -1.75 -2.89 -13.96
CA ALA A 81 -1.52 -2.83 -15.39
C ALA A 81 -2.60 -3.56 -16.22
N LEU A 82 -3.30 -4.51 -15.60
CA LEU A 82 -4.39 -5.27 -16.23
C LEU A 82 -5.73 -4.53 -16.24
N VAL A 83 -5.89 -3.46 -15.45
CA VAL A 83 -7.13 -2.68 -15.38
C VAL A 83 -7.05 -1.50 -16.36
N PRO A 84 -8.00 -1.36 -17.31
CA PRO A 84 -8.01 -0.22 -18.23
C PRO A 84 -8.07 1.13 -17.50
N MET A 85 -7.25 2.11 -17.90
CA MET A 85 -7.14 3.41 -17.21
C MET A 85 -8.41 4.28 -17.28
N ASP A 86 -9.28 4.03 -18.25
CA ASP A 86 -10.58 4.68 -18.43
C ASP A 86 -11.71 3.96 -17.66
N SER A 87 -11.44 2.79 -17.09
CA SER A 87 -12.39 2.03 -16.29
C SER A 87 -12.69 2.70 -14.96
N SER A 88 -13.94 2.60 -14.50
CA SER A 88 -14.35 3.05 -13.16
C SER A 88 -13.64 2.30 -12.02
N PHE A 89 -13.04 1.14 -12.31
CA PHE A 89 -12.21 0.38 -11.38
C PHE A 89 -10.85 1.02 -11.16
N TYR A 90 -10.28 1.69 -12.15
CA TYR A 90 -8.91 2.18 -12.11
C TYR A 90 -8.71 3.19 -10.98
N LYS A 91 -9.66 4.11 -10.78
CA LYS A 91 -9.65 5.06 -9.66
C LYS A 91 -9.62 4.40 -8.28
N ARG A 92 -10.10 3.15 -8.15
CA ARG A 92 -10.09 2.39 -6.89
C ARG A 92 -8.71 1.79 -6.58
N LEU A 93 -7.77 1.84 -7.53
CA LEU A 93 -6.39 1.36 -7.35
C LEU A 93 -5.49 2.40 -6.65
N LEU A 94 -6.01 3.59 -6.32
CA LEU A 94 -5.23 4.66 -5.71
C LEU A 94 -4.49 4.21 -4.45
N PHE A 95 -5.18 3.52 -3.54
CA PHE A 95 -4.58 3.06 -2.29
C PHE A 95 -3.54 1.94 -2.50
N PRO A 96 -3.83 0.86 -3.27
CA PRO A 96 -2.80 -0.11 -3.64
C PRO A 96 -1.56 0.52 -4.28
N LEU A 97 -1.74 1.42 -5.26
CA LEU A 97 -0.63 2.12 -5.92
C LEU A 97 0.20 2.93 -4.93
N PHE A 98 -0.45 3.67 -4.03
CA PHE A 98 0.23 4.39 -2.96
C PHE A 98 1.06 3.45 -2.07
N MET A 99 0.48 2.32 -1.65
CA MET A 99 1.18 1.34 -0.81
C MET A 99 2.41 0.76 -1.52
N ALA A 100 2.27 0.39 -2.80
CA ALA A 100 3.39 -0.11 -3.60
C ALA A 100 4.47 0.95 -3.83
N ALA A 101 4.08 2.21 -4.10
CA ALA A 101 5.00 3.33 -4.26
C ALA A 101 5.76 3.66 -2.98
N ALA A 102 5.10 3.54 -1.82
CA ALA A 102 5.71 3.74 -0.53
C ALA A 102 6.70 2.63 -0.18
N ASP A 103 6.44 1.38 -0.59
CA ASP A 103 7.23 0.21 -0.22
C ASP A 103 8.24 -0.27 -1.28
N THR A 104 8.40 0.44 -2.40
CA THR A 104 9.43 0.16 -3.41
C THR A 104 10.62 1.12 -3.33
N SER A 105 11.83 0.62 -3.62
CA SER A 105 13.03 1.44 -3.87
C SER A 105 13.41 1.47 -5.36
N VAL A 106 12.65 0.82 -6.23
CA VAL A 106 13.00 0.65 -7.64
C VAL A 106 12.52 1.86 -8.44
N GLY A 107 13.45 2.55 -9.11
CA GLY A 107 13.18 3.81 -9.82
C GLY A 107 12.03 3.75 -10.83
N HIS A 108 12.03 2.76 -11.72
CA HIS A 108 10.98 2.63 -12.73
C HIS A 108 9.61 2.30 -12.13
N GLN A 109 9.56 1.54 -11.02
CA GLN A 109 8.32 1.23 -10.31
C GLN A 109 7.74 2.47 -9.64
N MET A 110 8.59 3.31 -9.03
CA MET A 110 8.17 4.60 -8.47
C MET A 110 7.61 5.52 -9.56
N HIS A 111 8.31 5.61 -10.69
CA HIS A 111 7.85 6.43 -11.82
C HIS A 111 6.51 5.92 -12.39
N TYR A 112 6.35 4.61 -12.55
CA TYR A 112 5.09 4.01 -12.96
C TYR A 112 3.94 4.36 -11.99
N ALA A 113 4.19 4.26 -10.68
CA ALA A 113 3.20 4.62 -9.69
C ALA A 113 2.79 6.10 -9.77
N ASP A 114 3.76 7.01 -9.96
CA ASP A 114 3.49 8.44 -10.11
C ASP A 114 2.58 8.72 -11.31
N LEU A 115 2.87 8.12 -12.47
CA LEU A 115 2.04 8.23 -13.67
C LEU A 115 0.61 7.74 -13.43
N CYS A 116 0.47 6.59 -12.78
CA CYS A 116 -0.85 6.01 -12.50
C CYS A 116 -1.65 6.86 -11.49
N ILE A 117 -1.00 7.32 -10.42
CA ILE A 117 -1.63 8.17 -9.40
C ILE A 117 -2.03 9.52 -10.00
N GLU A 118 -1.17 10.14 -10.82
CA GLU A 118 -1.49 11.38 -11.52
C GLU A 118 -2.69 11.21 -12.45
N ARG A 119 -2.74 10.10 -13.20
CA ARG A 119 -3.89 9.76 -14.05
C ARG A 119 -5.19 9.68 -13.25
N ILE A 120 -5.18 9.03 -12.09
CA ILE A 120 -6.35 8.92 -11.21
C ILE A 120 -6.77 10.30 -10.67
N LYS A 121 -5.81 11.13 -10.24
CA LYS A 121 -6.09 12.49 -9.76
C LYS A 121 -6.74 13.35 -10.84
N ASN A 122 -6.21 13.28 -12.07
CA ASN A 122 -6.74 14.01 -13.21
C ASN A 122 -8.15 13.54 -13.60
N SER A 123 -8.43 12.23 -13.56
CA SER A 123 -9.74 11.68 -13.95
C SER A 123 -10.83 11.87 -12.89
N THR A 124 -10.46 12.00 -11.61
CA THR A 124 -11.41 12.14 -10.50
C THR A 124 -11.59 13.59 -10.03
N GLY A 125 -10.72 14.50 -10.46
CA GLY A 125 -10.65 15.86 -9.92
C GLY A 125 -10.09 15.93 -8.49
N PHE A 126 -9.61 14.81 -7.93
CA PHE A 126 -9.04 14.74 -6.60
C PHE A 126 -7.66 15.40 -6.57
N ARG A 127 -7.53 16.52 -5.85
CA ARG A 127 -6.30 17.33 -5.78
C ARG A 127 -5.62 17.28 -4.40
N HIS A 128 -5.76 16.18 -3.66
CA HIS A 128 -5.22 16.11 -2.31
C HIS A 128 -3.69 15.91 -2.32
N ALA A 129 -2.94 16.99 -2.08
CA ALA A 129 -1.47 17.02 -2.10
C ALA A 129 -0.79 16.16 -1.01
N ALA A 130 -1.55 15.69 -0.01
CA ALA A 130 -0.94 14.98 1.11
C ALA A 130 -0.37 13.60 0.73
N MET A 131 -0.96 12.88 -0.24
CA MET A 131 -0.35 11.61 -0.70
C MET A 131 0.99 11.86 -1.39
N ASP A 132 1.04 12.84 -2.30
CA ASP A 132 2.30 13.21 -2.98
C ASP A 132 3.35 13.64 -1.96
N THR A 133 2.94 14.39 -0.93
CA THR A 133 3.81 14.83 0.17
C THR A 133 4.37 13.64 0.95
N VAL A 134 3.53 12.66 1.29
CA VAL A 134 3.95 11.46 2.02
C VAL A 134 4.93 10.64 1.16
N LEU A 135 4.60 10.37 -0.11
CA LEU A 135 5.48 9.63 -1.01
C LEU A 135 6.82 10.34 -1.22
N ARG A 136 6.79 11.67 -1.39
CA ARG A 136 8.00 12.49 -1.50
C ARG A 136 8.86 12.38 -0.24
N ASN A 137 8.27 12.56 0.95
CA ASN A 137 8.99 12.48 2.21
C ASN A 137 9.59 11.08 2.45
N VAL A 138 8.87 10.00 2.10
CA VAL A 138 9.37 8.62 2.17
C VAL A 138 10.59 8.43 1.27
N ARG A 139 10.53 8.95 0.03
CA ARG A 139 11.61 8.84 -0.94
C ARG A 139 12.83 9.66 -0.51
N GLU A 140 12.62 10.90 -0.10
CA GLU A 140 13.68 11.77 0.40
C GLU A 140 14.38 11.14 1.60
N GLU A 141 13.62 10.71 2.62
CA GLU A 141 14.20 10.08 3.81
C GLU A 141 14.92 8.78 3.47
N ARG A 142 14.44 7.99 2.51
CA ARG A 142 15.14 6.78 2.07
C ARG A 142 16.47 7.07 1.39
N ILE A 143 16.56 8.16 0.63
CA ILE A 143 17.79 8.57 -0.06
C ILE A 143 18.79 9.15 0.96
N SER A 144 18.34 10.06 1.81
CA SER A 144 19.21 10.73 2.78
C SER A 144 19.56 9.86 3.99
N ASN A 145 18.71 8.88 4.31
CA ASN A 145 18.81 7.98 5.45
C ASN A 145 19.18 8.72 6.76
N THR A 146 18.53 9.86 7.02
CA THR A 146 18.89 10.72 8.16
C THR A 146 18.59 10.07 9.50
N LYS A 147 17.62 9.14 9.53
CA LYS A 147 17.20 8.41 10.72
C LYS A 147 17.89 7.05 10.89
N GLY A 148 18.68 6.60 9.93
CA GLY A 148 19.33 5.28 9.98
C GLY A 148 18.36 4.10 9.96
N TRP A 149 17.12 4.31 9.48
CA TRP A 149 16.09 3.27 9.48
C TRP A 149 16.32 2.25 8.36
N GLN A 150 16.13 0.96 8.66
CA GLN A 150 16.19 -0.09 7.64
C GLN A 150 14.98 -0.03 6.68
N ASN A 151 13.83 0.39 7.20
CA ASN A 151 12.63 0.69 6.44
C ASN A 151 12.16 2.11 6.74
N VAL A 152 11.65 2.82 5.73
CA VAL A 152 11.06 4.15 5.87
C VAL A 152 9.53 4.00 5.81
N PRO A 153 8.84 3.81 6.95
CA PRO A 153 7.40 3.62 6.98
C PRO A 153 6.66 4.93 6.66
N TRP A 154 5.79 4.89 5.65
CA TRP A 154 5.00 6.06 5.23
C TRP A 154 4.11 6.63 6.34
N MET A 155 3.73 5.82 7.33
CA MET A 155 2.85 6.19 8.44
C MET A 155 3.46 7.25 9.36
N GLU A 156 4.78 7.31 9.44
CA GLU A 156 5.49 8.35 10.22
C GLU A 156 5.28 9.75 9.64
N PHE A 157 4.95 9.83 8.34
CA PHE A 157 4.64 11.09 7.67
C PHE A 157 3.14 11.42 7.65
N THR A 158 2.30 10.54 8.19
CA THR A 158 0.86 10.75 8.34
C THR A 158 0.43 10.94 9.79
N CYS A 159 1.24 10.46 10.73
CA CYS A 159 1.00 10.44 12.17
C CYS A 159 2.14 11.14 12.94
N SER A 160 2.42 12.40 12.62
CA SER A 160 3.33 13.21 13.42
C SER A 160 2.59 13.86 14.60
N ALA A 161 3.23 13.90 15.78
CA ALA A 161 2.78 14.69 16.93
C ALA A 161 2.70 16.21 16.63
N THR A 162 3.31 16.67 15.53
CA THR A 162 3.26 18.06 15.05
C THR A 162 2.12 18.33 14.05
N LEU A 163 1.38 17.30 13.61
CA LEU A 163 0.24 17.49 12.72
C LEU A 163 -1.00 17.86 13.55
N GLN A 164 -1.50 19.10 13.38
CA GLN A 164 -2.73 19.59 14.03
C GLN A 164 -3.98 18.73 13.72
N ARG A 165 -3.95 17.92 12.66
CA ARG A 165 -4.97 16.93 12.32
C ARG A 165 -4.31 15.64 11.86
N GLN A 166 -4.73 14.51 12.43
CA GLN A 166 -4.41 13.19 11.89
C GLN A 166 -5.00 13.08 10.49
N HIS A 167 -4.18 12.80 9.49
CA HIS A 167 -4.63 12.61 8.11
C HIS A 167 -5.20 11.19 7.89
N ALA A 168 -6.07 10.74 8.79
CA ALA A 168 -6.82 9.49 8.64
C ALA A 168 -7.70 9.46 7.37
N TYR A 169 -7.92 10.64 6.76
CA TYR A 169 -8.66 10.85 5.52
C TYR A 169 -7.83 10.70 4.23
N LEU A 170 -6.57 10.26 4.30
CA LEU A 170 -5.71 10.16 3.10
C LEU A 170 -6.27 9.26 1.99
N PHE A 171 -7.29 8.45 2.28
CA PHE A 171 -7.87 7.48 1.34
C PHE A 171 -9.40 7.50 1.28
N PHE A 172 -10.06 8.56 1.77
CA PHE A 172 -11.53 8.73 1.72
C PHE A 172 -11.93 10.08 1.14
#